data_AF-A0AAD1FN97-F1
#
_entry.id   AF-A0AAD1FN97-F1
#
_cell.length_a   1.000
_cell.length_b   1.000
_cell.length_c   1.000
_cell.angle_alpha   90.00
_cell.angle_beta   90.00
_cell.angle_gamma   90.00
#
_symmetry.space_group_name_H-M   'P 1'
#
loop_
_entity.id
_entity.type
_entity.pdbx_description
1 polymer ?
#
loop_
_entity_poly.entity_id
_entity_poly.type
_entity_poly.pdbx_seq_one_letter_code
_entity_poly.pdbx_strand_id
1 'polypeptide(L)'
;MIGGAIGMTISIFIAKAGIGLSKETETNTEKTVEKLPFKTVLAAMAPTLILIAILIVTRIQQLGIKGLLNDATPLFNLHLGFANLNISQALIIKLSDVFGTNASWAYKTLYVPALIPFFVVVLISIPLLKMSSAQSKQVVTETLSRIKMPFIALVGALIMVKFMMIGGDHSPIITTGKAFSELTGKNWQFFASYLGALGAFFSGSATVSNLTFGGIQQTIAHTVGLPQDMILAMQSVGGAMGNMVCINNIIAVSTILGIANKEGFIIKRTVIPMVIYGIIAAVVSLFI
;
A
#
# COMPACT_ATOMS: atom_id res chain seq x y z
N MET A 1 6.88 -1.90 5.41
CA MET A 1 8.14 -1.19 5.07
C MET A 1 9.37 -1.95 5.54
N ILE A 2 9.45 -2.36 6.83
CA ILE A 2 10.57 -3.19 7.33
C ILE A 2 10.71 -4.50 6.52
N GLY A 3 9.61 -5.22 6.27
CA GLY A 3 9.65 -6.44 5.44
C GLY A 3 10.15 -6.22 4.01
N GLY A 4 9.93 -5.04 3.42
CA GLY A 4 10.46 -4.69 2.10
C GLY A 4 11.96 -4.44 2.12
N ALA A 5 12.48 -3.76 3.15
CA ALA A 5 13.91 -3.57 3.34
C ALA A 5 14.64 -4.90 3.63
N ILE A 6 14.05 -5.77 4.46
CA ILE A 6 14.56 -7.13 4.71
C ILE A 6 14.57 -7.93 3.42
N GLY A 7 13.45 -7.94 2.68
CA GLY A 7 13.34 -8.63 1.39
C GLY A 7 14.40 -8.18 0.40
N MET A 8 14.59 -6.86 0.22
CA MET A 8 15.64 -6.30 -0.64
C MET A 8 17.04 -6.74 -0.19
N THR A 9 17.32 -6.70 1.12
CA THR A 9 18.63 -7.11 1.66
C THR A 9 18.91 -8.58 1.39
N ILE A 10 17.92 -9.45 1.61
CA ILE A 10 18.00 -10.87 1.31
C ILE A 10 18.19 -11.10 -0.19
N SER A 11 17.43 -10.41 -1.05
CA SER A 11 17.58 -10.52 -2.50
C SER A 11 18.97 -10.10 -2.98
N ILE A 12 19.54 -9.03 -2.43
CA ILE A 12 20.92 -8.59 -2.75
C ILE A 12 21.93 -9.65 -2.30
N PHE A 13 21.74 -10.25 -1.12
CA PHE A 13 22.63 -11.30 -0.62
C PHE A 13 22.57 -12.56 -1.49
N ILE A 14 21.36 -13.02 -1.84
CA ILE A 14 21.13 -14.17 -2.72
C ILE A 14 21.72 -13.93 -4.11
N ALA A 15 21.54 -12.73 -4.67
CA ALA A 15 22.12 -12.35 -5.95
C ALA A 15 23.66 -12.34 -5.90
N LYS A 16 24.26 -11.79 -4.83
CA LYS A 16 25.72 -11.85 -4.61
C LYS A 16 26.24 -13.27 -4.45
N ALA A 17 25.43 -14.17 -3.89
CA ALA A 17 25.74 -15.59 -3.77
C ALA A 17 25.57 -16.36 -5.11
N GLY A 18 25.13 -15.70 -6.19
CA GLY A 18 24.97 -16.31 -7.51
C GLY A 18 23.78 -17.27 -7.61
N ILE A 19 22.86 -17.25 -6.64
CA ILE A 19 21.70 -18.15 -6.59
C ILE A 19 20.56 -17.52 -7.40
N GLY A 20 20.08 -18.21 -8.44
CA GLY A 20 18.92 -17.78 -9.24
C GLY A 20 19.22 -16.85 -10.42
N LEU A 21 20.50 -16.51 -10.67
CA LEU A 21 20.94 -15.88 -11.92
C LEU A 21 21.21 -16.97 -12.96
N SER A 22 20.72 -16.82 -14.20
CA SER A 22 21.14 -17.73 -15.26
C SER A 22 22.64 -17.53 -15.48
N LYS A 23 23.39 -18.64 -15.56
CA LYS A 23 24.73 -18.62 -16.16
C LYS A 23 24.54 -18.49 -17.66
N GLU A 24 24.15 -17.31 -18.14
CA GLU A 24 24.32 -17.00 -19.55
C GLU A 24 25.79 -16.67 -19.77
N THR A 25 26.41 -17.46 -20.64
CA THR A 25 27.72 -17.20 -21.22
C THR A 25 27.61 -15.91 -22.03
N GLU A 26 27.78 -14.75 -21.38
CA GLU A 26 27.85 -13.49 -22.09
C GLU A 26 29.14 -13.46 -22.92
N THR A 27 28.98 -13.55 -24.24
CA THR A 27 29.94 -13.04 -25.20
C THR A 27 30.23 -11.58 -24.89
N ASN A 28 31.43 -11.34 -24.35
CA ASN A 28 32.13 -10.07 -24.16
C ASN A 28 31.51 -8.86 -24.87
N THR A 29 30.71 -8.11 -24.15
CA THR A 29 30.76 -6.64 -24.21
C THR A 29 30.61 -6.13 -22.78
N GLU A 30 31.66 -6.33 -21.98
CA GLU A 30 31.82 -5.62 -20.71
C GLU A 30 31.86 -4.11 -21.00
N LYS A 31 30.69 -3.46 -20.97
CA LYS A 31 30.64 -2.08 -20.51
C LYS A 31 31.05 -2.16 -19.04
N THR A 32 32.30 -1.83 -18.74
CA THR A 32 32.78 -1.61 -17.38
C THR A 32 31.84 -0.60 -16.71
N VAL A 33 30.86 -1.10 -15.97
CA VAL A 33 29.98 -0.28 -15.16
C VAL A 33 30.87 0.25 -14.03
N GLU A 34 31.27 1.51 -14.16
CA GLU A 34 32.07 2.20 -13.15
C GLU A 34 31.36 2.07 -11.79
N LYS A 35 32.04 1.47 -10.80
CA LYS A 35 31.47 1.31 -9.46
C LYS A 35 31.30 2.69 -8.84
N LEU A 36 30.05 3.15 -8.78
CA LEU A 36 29.69 4.42 -8.15
C LEU A 36 30.23 4.47 -6.70
N PRO A 37 30.83 5.59 -6.27
CA PRO A 37 31.30 5.73 -4.90
C PRO A 37 30.14 5.64 -3.91
N PHE A 38 30.36 4.93 -2.80
CA PHE A 38 29.34 4.67 -1.77
C PHE A 38 28.64 5.94 -1.27
N LYS A 39 29.38 7.06 -1.17
CA LYS A 39 28.82 8.37 -0.77
C LYS A 39 27.74 8.87 -1.72
N THR A 40 27.89 8.66 -3.04
CA THR A 40 26.89 9.07 -4.03
C THR A 40 25.64 8.22 -3.93
N VAL A 41 25.79 6.92 -3.72
CA VAL A 41 24.67 6.00 -3.49
C VAL A 41 23.92 6.39 -2.21
N LEU A 42 24.64 6.67 -1.12
CA LEU A 42 24.04 7.09 0.14
C LEU A 42 23.31 8.43 0.04
N ALA A 43 23.90 9.41 -0.67
CA ALA A 43 23.26 10.70 -0.92
C ALA A 43 21.98 10.55 -1.76
N ALA A 44 21.99 9.68 -2.79
CA ALA A 44 20.82 9.40 -3.61
C ALA A 44 19.71 8.68 -2.82
N MET A 45 20.07 7.82 -1.86
CA MET A 45 19.11 7.12 -0.99
C MET A 45 18.63 7.97 0.20
N ALA A 46 19.24 9.14 0.46
CA ALA A 46 18.97 9.93 1.65
C ALA A 46 17.48 10.31 1.84
N PRO A 47 16.72 10.74 0.82
CA PRO A 47 15.29 11.04 0.99
C PRO A 47 14.50 9.84 1.51
N THR A 48 14.77 8.65 0.96
CA THR A 48 14.13 7.40 1.38
C THR A 48 14.53 7.01 2.80
N LEU A 49 15.81 7.15 3.16
CA LEU A 49 16.30 6.85 4.50
C LEU A 49 15.73 7.80 5.55
N ILE A 50 15.64 9.10 5.25
CA ILE A 50 15.02 10.11 6.12
C ILE A 50 13.54 9.79 6.32
N LEU A 51 12.82 9.44 5.25
CA LEU A 51 11.42 9.03 5.34
C LEU A 51 11.24 7.79 6.23
N ILE A 52 12.08 6.77 6.05
CA ILE A 52 12.07 5.56 6.89
C ILE A 52 12.33 5.93 8.35
N ALA A 53 13.33 6.77 8.64
CA ALA A 53 13.66 7.20 9.99
C ALA A 53 12.49 7.94 10.66
N ILE A 54 11.88 8.91 9.97
CA ILE A 54 10.71 9.64 10.48
C ILE A 54 9.54 8.68 10.75
N LEU A 55 9.29 7.73 9.84
CA LEU A 55 8.23 6.75 10.05
C LEU A 55 8.50 5.81 11.22
N ILE A 56 9.74 5.40 11.45
CA ILE A 56 10.11 4.60 12.62
C ILE A 56 9.85 5.40 13.89
N VAL A 57 10.38 6.62 13.99
CA VAL A 57 10.24 7.49 15.17
C VAL A 57 8.77 7.82 15.48
N THR A 58 7.95 8.08 14.46
CA THR A 58 6.53 8.43 14.65
C THR A 58 5.61 7.23 14.88
N ARG A 59 6.07 6.00 14.67
CA ARG A 59 5.25 4.77 14.78
C ARG A 59 5.58 3.91 15.99
N ILE A 60 6.80 4.01 16.55
CA ILE A 60 7.18 3.30 17.77
C ILE A 60 6.36 3.83 18.95
N GLN A 61 5.59 2.96 19.60
CA GLN A 61 4.69 3.36 20.70
C GLN A 61 5.47 3.80 21.94
N GLN A 62 6.61 3.17 22.20
CA GLN A 62 7.48 3.42 23.36
C GLN A 62 8.05 4.85 23.39
N LEU A 63 8.07 5.57 22.26
CA LEU A 63 8.57 6.94 22.18
C LEU A 63 7.53 7.99 22.59
N GLY A 64 6.26 7.62 22.82
CA GLY A 64 5.19 8.54 23.23
C GLY A 64 4.70 9.53 22.16
N ILE A 65 5.48 9.75 21.09
CA ILE A 65 5.18 10.66 19.97
C ILE A 65 3.86 10.30 19.29
N LYS A 66 3.55 9.00 19.16
CA LYS A 66 2.30 8.55 18.54
C LYS A 66 1.06 9.12 19.23
N GLY A 67 1.07 9.25 20.56
CA GLY A 67 -0.03 9.83 21.32
C GLY A 67 -0.22 11.30 20.99
N LEU A 68 0.88 12.07 21.02
CA LEU A 68 0.90 13.50 20.68
C LEU A 68 0.38 13.77 19.25
N LEU A 69 0.80 12.96 18.27
CA LEU A 69 0.35 13.11 16.88
C LEU A 69 -1.11 12.66 16.64
N ASN A 70 -1.74 12.02 17.62
CA ASN A 70 -3.13 11.57 17.56
C ASN A 70 -4.01 12.29 18.59
N ASP A 71 -3.54 13.38 19.18
CA ASP A 71 -4.31 14.11 20.18
C ASP A 71 -5.58 14.70 19.56
N ALA A 72 -6.71 14.20 20.03
CA ALA A 72 -8.04 14.57 19.58
C ALA A 72 -8.63 15.74 20.38
N THR A 73 -7.88 16.35 21.32
CA THR A 73 -8.34 17.53 22.06
C THR A 73 -8.75 18.63 21.08
N PRO A 74 -9.99 19.15 21.15
CA PRO A 74 -10.50 20.13 20.22
C PRO A 74 -9.78 21.47 20.40
N LEU A 75 -9.23 22.01 19.31
CA LEU A 75 -8.69 23.37 19.24
C LEU A 75 -9.74 24.35 18.70
N PHE A 76 -10.49 23.92 17.68
CA PHE A 76 -11.47 24.73 17.00
C PHE A 76 -12.70 23.89 16.64
N ASN A 77 -13.89 24.46 16.85
CA ASN A 77 -15.16 23.87 16.47
C ASN A 77 -15.99 24.88 15.70
N LEU A 78 -16.53 24.46 14.55
CA LEU A 78 -17.39 25.27 13.72
C LEU A 78 -18.58 24.45 13.26
N HIS A 79 -19.79 24.93 13.57
CA HIS A 79 -21.03 24.37 13.05
C HIS A 79 -21.32 25.00 11.69
N LEU A 80 -21.21 24.22 10.61
CA LEU A 80 -21.42 24.66 9.24
C LEU A 80 -22.90 24.57 8.79
N GLY A 81 -23.81 24.26 9.72
CA GLY A 81 -25.24 24.03 9.46
C GLY A 81 -25.56 22.66 8.86
N PHE A 82 -24.77 22.23 7.86
CA PHE A 82 -24.88 20.89 7.28
C PHE A 82 -23.92 19.86 7.89
N ALA A 83 -22.92 20.29 8.66
CA ALA A 83 -21.94 19.41 9.30
C ALA A 83 -21.23 20.14 10.44
N ASN A 84 -20.59 19.38 11.33
CA ASN A 84 -19.76 19.87 12.41
C ASN A 84 -18.28 19.70 12.05
N LEU A 85 -17.57 20.82 11.88
CA LEU A 85 -16.13 20.83 11.63
C LEU A 85 -15.39 20.97 12.96
N ASN A 86 -14.58 19.99 13.30
CA ASN A 86 -13.70 19.99 14.45
C ASN A 86 -12.24 19.88 13.99
N ILE A 87 -11.37 20.73 14.55
CA ILE A 87 -9.93 20.66 14.36
C ILE A 87 -9.30 20.44 15.73
N SER A 88 -8.50 19.39 15.87
CA SER A 88 -7.79 19.09 17.12
C SER A 88 -6.44 19.81 17.23
N GLN A 89 -5.84 19.81 18.43
CA GLN A 89 -4.47 20.31 18.65
C GLN A 89 -3.43 19.56 17.81
N ALA A 90 -3.62 18.26 17.56
CA ALA A 90 -2.80 17.48 16.64
C ALA A 90 -3.20 17.65 15.16
N LEU A 91 -3.92 18.72 14.82
CA LEU A 91 -4.39 19.04 13.46
C LEU A 91 -5.20 17.89 12.83
N ILE A 92 -5.97 17.16 13.65
CA ILE A 92 -6.95 16.20 13.15
C ILE A 92 -8.14 17.01 12.65
N ILE A 93 -8.38 16.95 11.34
CA ILE A 93 -9.54 17.59 10.71
C ILE A 93 -10.66 16.56 10.72
N LYS A 94 -11.71 16.81 11.50
CA LYS A 94 -12.88 15.94 11.62
C LYS A 94 -14.12 16.68 11.13
N LEU A 95 -14.89 16.02 10.28
CA LEU A 95 -16.22 16.44 9.87
C LEU A 95 -17.22 15.39 10.36
N SER A 96 -18.18 15.77 11.20
CA SER A 96 -19.22 14.87 11.71
C SER A 96 -20.62 15.41 11.42
N ASP A 97 -21.63 14.57 11.63
CA ASP A 97 -23.03 14.93 11.53
C ASP A 97 -23.42 15.47 10.14
N VAL A 98 -22.77 14.92 9.11
CA VAL A 98 -22.91 15.40 7.73
C VAL A 98 -24.33 15.15 7.25
N PHE A 99 -25.04 16.21 6.90
CA PHE A 99 -26.45 16.24 6.53
C PHE A 99 -27.37 15.54 7.55
N GLY A 100 -27.07 15.65 8.85
CA GLY A 100 -27.87 15.03 9.91
C GLY A 100 -27.75 13.51 9.99
N THR A 101 -26.75 12.93 9.33
CA THR A 101 -26.43 11.50 9.40
C THR A 101 -25.33 11.23 10.43
N ASN A 102 -25.21 9.99 10.93
CA ASN A 102 -24.09 9.57 11.78
C ASN A 102 -22.76 9.45 11.01
N ALA A 103 -22.69 9.92 9.75
CA ALA A 103 -21.48 9.88 8.97
C ALA A 103 -20.44 10.84 9.56
N SER A 104 -19.25 10.32 9.81
CA SER A 104 -18.11 11.12 10.21
C SER A 104 -16.88 10.73 9.41
N TRP A 105 -16.07 11.74 9.12
CA TRP A 105 -14.79 11.61 8.45
C TRP A 105 -13.73 12.33 9.28
N ALA A 106 -12.56 11.73 9.41
CA ALA A 106 -11.44 12.36 10.11
C ALA A 106 -10.13 12.11 9.36
N TYR A 107 -9.33 13.16 9.20
CA TYR A 107 -8.00 13.09 8.63
C TYR A 107 -6.96 13.53 9.65
N LYS A 108 -6.10 12.59 10.02
CA LYS A 108 -5.04 12.79 11.03
C LYS A 108 -3.80 13.36 10.36
N THR A 109 -3.79 14.66 10.09
CA THR A 109 -2.79 15.35 9.25
C THR A 109 -1.34 15.08 9.67
N LEU A 110 -1.04 15.09 10.97
CA LEU A 110 0.30 14.84 11.50
C LEU A 110 0.70 13.35 11.51
N TYR A 111 -0.27 12.44 11.62
CA TYR A 111 -0.03 11.01 11.75
C TYR A 111 -0.03 10.27 10.41
N VAL A 112 -0.85 10.71 9.45
CA VAL A 112 -0.89 10.14 8.11
C VAL A 112 0.35 10.61 7.34
N PRO A 113 1.19 9.71 6.81
CA PRO A 113 2.49 10.07 6.24
C PRO A 113 2.43 11.04 5.06
N ALA A 114 1.29 11.09 4.37
CA ALA A 114 1.13 11.71 3.06
C ALA A 114 1.40 13.22 3.07
N LEU A 115 1.09 13.93 4.16
CA LEU A 115 1.23 15.38 4.21
C LEU A 115 2.50 15.80 4.94
N ILE A 116 2.53 15.72 6.26
CA ILE A 116 3.59 16.39 7.04
C ILE A 116 4.92 15.62 7.01
N PRO A 117 4.96 14.30 7.27
CA PRO A 117 6.21 13.54 7.16
C PRO A 117 6.85 13.61 5.77
N PHE A 118 6.05 13.50 4.71
CA PHE A 118 6.56 13.56 3.33
C PHE A 118 7.00 14.98 2.95
N PHE A 119 6.23 16.00 3.32
CA PHE A 119 6.58 17.39 3.06
C PHE A 119 7.89 17.79 3.77
N VAL A 120 8.07 17.38 5.02
CA VAL A 120 9.33 17.59 5.75
C VAL A 120 10.50 16.90 5.06
N VAL A 121 10.34 15.65 4.60
CA VAL A 121 11.38 14.95 3.83
C VAL A 121 11.74 15.72 2.57
N VAL A 122 10.76 16.24 1.82
CA VAL A 122 11.01 17.04 0.62
C VAL A 122 11.76 18.33 0.97
N LEU A 123 11.33 19.06 2.00
CA LEU A 123 12.00 20.29 2.44
C LEU A 123 13.45 20.06 2.87
N ILE A 124 13.75 18.93 3.51
CA ILE A 124 15.12 18.55 3.88
C ILE A 124 15.91 18.09 2.64
N SER A 125 15.26 17.40 1.70
CA SER A 125 15.92 16.83 0.52
C SER A 125 16.38 17.89 -0.48
N ILE A 126 15.62 18.98 -0.65
CA ILE A 126 15.97 20.08 -1.57
C ILE A 126 17.38 20.66 -1.30
N PRO A 127 17.71 21.13 -0.07
CA PRO A 127 19.05 21.63 0.23
C PRO A 127 20.09 20.52 0.28
N LEU A 128 19.73 19.31 0.77
CA LEU A 128 20.65 18.17 0.84
C LEU A 128 21.16 17.76 -0.55
N LEU A 129 20.27 17.73 -1.54
CA LEU A 129 20.57 17.39 -2.93
C LEU A 129 21.00 18.61 -3.76
N LYS A 130 21.10 19.79 -3.14
CA LYS A 130 21.47 21.06 -3.80
C LYS A 130 20.61 21.36 -5.03
N MET A 131 19.30 21.11 -4.93
CA MET A 131 18.38 21.30 -6.04
C MET A 131 18.11 22.78 -6.28
N SER A 132 18.12 23.20 -7.54
CA SER A 132 17.69 24.53 -7.95
C SER A 132 16.16 24.67 -7.85
N SER A 133 15.67 25.92 -7.80
CA SER A 133 14.23 26.20 -7.82
C SER A 133 13.53 25.67 -9.09
N ALA A 134 14.23 25.67 -10.22
CA ALA A 134 13.74 25.11 -11.48
C ALA A 134 13.58 23.58 -11.38
N GLN A 135 14.58 22.87 -10.84
CA GLN A 135 14.51 21.43 -10.62
C GLN A 135 13.40 21.05 -9.64
N SER A 136 13.26 21.80 -8.55
CA SER A 136 12.19 21.59 -7.57
C SER A 136 10.80 21.73 -8.21
N LYS A 137 10.59 22.78 -9.02
CA LYS A 137 9.33 22.99 -9.74
C LYS A 137 9.04 21.89 -10.76
N GLN A 138 10.07 21.43 -11.48
CA GLN A 138 9.95 20.32 -12.42
C GLN A 138 9.50 19.04 -11.71
N VAL A 139 10.16 18.65 -10.61
CA VAL A 139 9.81 17.44 -9.84
C VAL A 139 8.37 17.51 -9.31
N VAL A 140 7.95 18.65 -8.77
CA VAL A 140 6.57 18.84 -8.30
C VAL A 140 5.57 18.70 -9.43
N THR A 141 5.81 19.35 -10.57
CA THR A 141 4.90 19.33 -11.73
C THR A 141 4.80 17.94 -12.34
N GLU A 142 5.93 17.26 -12.49
CA GLU A 142 5.98 15.89 -13.00
C GLU A 142 5.26 14.92 -12.07
N THR A 143 5.44 15.06 -10.76
CA THR A 143 4.72 14.25 -9.76
C THR A 143 3.22 14.48 -9.84
N LEU A 144 2.77 15.74 -9.88
CA LEU A 144 1.35 16.10 -10.03
C LEU A 144 0.72 15.50 -11.30
N SER A 145 1.44 15.52 -12.42
CA SER A 145 0.98 14.90 -13.66
C SER A 145 0.83 13.38 -13.53
N ARG A 146 1.82 12.72 -12.90
CA ARG A 146 1.81 11.26 -12.70
C ARG A 146 0.71 10.78 -11.76
N ILE A 147 0.33 11.55 -10.74
CA ILE A 147 -0.71 11.14 -9.77
C ILE A 147 -2.15 11.38 -10.23
N LYS A 148 -2.37 12.19 -11.28
CA LYS A 148 -3.72 12.59 -11.73
C LYS A 148 -4.60 11.39 -12.06
N MET A 149 -4.09 10.44 -12.84
CA MET A 149 -4.86 9.25 -13.24
C MET A 149 -5.11 8.29 -12.05
N PRO A 150 -4.10 7.93 -11.23
CA PRO A 150 -4.33 7.18 -9.99
C PRO A 150 -5.34 7.83 -9.04
N PHE A 151 -5.34 9.17 -8.94
CA PHE A 151 -6.29 9.90 -8.12
C PHE A 151 -7.73 9.68 -8.59
N ILE A 152 -8.01 9.85 -9.89
CA ILE A 152 -9.36 9.64 -10.45
C ILE A 152 -9.81 8.19 -10.23
N ALA A 153 -8.93 7.22 -10.47
CA ALA A 153 -9.22 5.80 -10.24
C ALA A 153 -9.55 5.52 -8.77
N LEU A 154 -8.78 6.10 -7.83
CA LEU A 154 -9.03 5.93 -6.39
C LEU A 154 -10.34 6.56 -5.94
N VAL A 155 -10.70 7.73 -6.47
CA VAL A 155 -12.01 8.36 -6.21
C VAL A 155 -13.15 7.46 -6.69
N GLY A 156 -13.06 6.93 -7.91
CA GLY A 156 -14.05 5.99 -8.43
C GLY A 156 -14.18 4.72 -7.59
N ALA A 157 -13.04 4.12 -7.20
CA ALA A 157 -13.02 2.95 -6.33
C ALA A 157 -13.63 3.24 -4.94
N LEU A 158 -13.34 4.41 -4.35
CA LEU A 158 -13.92 4.83 -3.07
C LEU A 158 -15.43 4.98 -3.15
N ILE A 159 -15.93 5.64 -4.21
CA ILE A 159 -17.35 5.80 -4.43
C ILE A 159 -18.02 4.43 -4.57
N MET A 160 -17.50 3.56 -5.44
CA MET A 160 -18.03 2.21 -5.64
C MET A 160 -18.10 1.41 -4.34
N VAL A 161 -17.03 1.43 -3.54
CA VAL A 161 -16.99 0.73 -2.25
C VAL A 161 -18.01 1.32 -1.27
N LYS A 162 -18.14 2.65 -1.20
CA LYS A 162 -19.16 3.29 -0.37
C LYS A 162 -20.57 2.91 -0.78
N PHE A 163 -20.84 2.83 -2.09
CA PHE A 163 -22.12 2.33 -2.61
C PHE A 163 -22.37 0.87 -2.21
N MET A 164 -21.36 0.01 -2.29
CA MET A 164 -21.47 -1.40 -1.87
C MET A 164 -21.68 -1.60 -0.36
N MET A 165 -21.46 -0.57 0.46
CA MET A 165 -21.74 -0.58 1.91
C MET A 165 -23.17 -0.10 2.24
N ILE A 166 -23.90 0.46 1.27
CA ILE A 166 -25.28 0.92 1.49
C ILE A 166 -26.20 -0.30 1.66
N GLY A 167 -27.17 -0.19 2.57
CA GLY A 167 -28.15 -1.25 2.85
C GLY A 167 -27.96 -1.97 4.18
N GLY A 168 -27.03 -1.50 5.02
CA GLY A 168 -26.79 -2.08 6.35
C GLY A 168 -26.46 -3.58 6.26
N ASP A 169 -27.16 -4.40 7.04
CA ASP A 169 -26.95 -5.86 7.07
C ASP A 169 -27.21 -6.60 5.75
N HIS A 170 -27.88 -5.95 4.79
CA HIS A 170 -28.16 -6.45 3.45
C HIS A 170 -27.26 -5.82 2.38
N SER A 171 -26.28 -5.01 2.78
CA SER A 171 -25.34 -4.42 1.84
C SER A 171 -24.57 -5.50 1.06
N PRO A 172 -24.24 -5.28 -0.22
CA PRO A 172 -23.47 -6.24 -1.01
C PRO A 172 -22.20 -6.75 -0.34
N ILE A 173 -21.47 -5.87 0.36
CA ILE A 173 -20.27 -6.25 1.12
C ILE A 173 -20.62 -7.20 2.26
N ILE A 174 -21.64 -6.90 3.06
CA ILE A 174 -21.99 -7.72 4.22
C ILE A 174 -22.54 -9.08 3.77
N THR A 175 -23.42 -9.10 2.77
CA THR A 175 -23.98 -10.33 2.21
C THR A 175 -22.90 -11.25 1.64
N THR A 176 -21.95 -10.68 0.88
CA THR A 176 -20.81 -11.44 0.34
C THR A 176 -19.93 -11.98 1.46
N GLY A 177 -19.66 -11.17 2.49
CA GLY A 177 -18.90 -11.60 3.66
C GLY A 177 -19.59 -12.75 4.42
N LYS A 178 -20.90 -12.67 4.64
CA LYS A 178 -21.67 -13.75 5.28
C LYS A 178 -21.63 -15.03 4.46
N ALA A 179 -21.81 -14.96 3.14
CA ALA A 179 -21.74 -16.12 2.26
C ALA A 179 -20.36 -16.83 2.34
N PHE A 180 -19.26 -16.08 2.27
CA PHE A 180 -17.93 -16.68 2.45
C PHE A 180 -17.72 -17.25 3.87
N SER A 181 -18.26 -16.57 4.88
CA SER A 181 -18.21 -17.03 6.27
C SER A 181 -18.94 -18.36 6.47
N GLU A 182 -20.11 -18.52 5.86
CA GLU A 182 -20.89 -19.76 5.92
C GLU A 182 -20.18 -20.92 5.20
N LEU A 183 -19.56 -20.63 4.05
CA LEU A 183 -18.86 -21.65 3.26
C LEU A 183 -17.54 -22.12 3.89
N THR A 184 -16.80 -21.21 4.52
CA THR A 184 -15.41 -21.49 4.95
C THR A 184 -15.22 -21.46 6.46
N GLY A 185 -16.10 -20.78 7.20
CA GLY A 185 -15.95 -20.58 8.64
C GLY A 185 -14.58 -19.99 9.00
N LYS A 186 -13.97 -20.53 10.07
CA LYS A 186 -12.63 -20.13 10.52
C LYS A 186 -11.52 -20.50 9.54
N ASN A 187 -11.76 -21.41 8.59
CA ASN A 187 -10.77 -21.77 7.57
C ASN A 187 -10.55 -20.62 6.57
N TRP A 188 -11.36 -19.56 6.60
CA TRP A 188 -11.15 -18.36 5.79
C TRP A 188 -9.73 -17.78 5.89
N GLN A 189 -9.08 -17.91 7.05
CA GLN A 189 -7.70 -17.44 7.26
C GLN A 189 -6.69 -18.00 6.24
N PHE A 190 -6.95 -19.17 5.66
CA PHE A 190 -6.11 -19.78 4.62
C PHE A 190 -6.39 -19.23 3.22
N PHE A 191 -7.57 -18.63 3.01
CA PHE A 191 -8.02 -18.10 1.72
C PHE A 191 -7.94 -16.57 1.64
N ALA A 192 -7.82 -15.89 2.79
CA ALA A 192 -7.86 -14.44 2.88
C ALA A 192 -6.83 -13.74 1.97
N SER A 193 -5.60 -14.24 1.87
CA SER A 193 -4.58 -13.67 0.97
C SER A 193 -4.95 -13.83 -0.50
N TYR A 194 -5.58 -14.94 -0.89
CA TYR A 194 -5.98 -15.17 -2.28
C TYR A 194 -7.09 -14.22 -2.73
N LEU A 195 -8.04 -13.87 -1.85
CA LEU A 195 -9.03 -12.84 -2.18
C LEU A 195 -8.34 -11.49 -2.47
N GLY A 196 -7.33 -11.12 -1.66
CA GLY A 196 -6.53 -9.93 -1.93
C GLY A 196 -5.75 -9.98 -3.24
N ALA A 197 -5.23 -11.16 -3.58
CA ALA A 197 -4.53 -11.38 -4.84
C ALA A 197 -5.46 -11.27 -6.05
N LEU A 198 -6.70 -11.77 -5.95
CA LEU A 198 -7.72 -11.61 -6.99
C LEU A 198 -8.00 -10.13 -7.29
N GLY A 199 -8.16 -9.31 -6.25
CA GLY A 199 -8.37 -7.87 -6.45
C GLY A 199 -7.20 -7.16 -7.13
N ALA A 200 -5.96 -7.53 -6.77
CA ALA A 200 -4.76 -6.97 -7.41
C ALA A 200 -4.51 -7.53 -8.81
N PHE A 201 -4.91 -8.76 -9.10
CA PHE A 201 -4.83 -9.36 -10.43
C PHE A 201 -5.61 -8.53 -11.46
N PHE A 202 -6.85 -8.14 -11.13
CA PHE A 202 -7.69 -7.34 -12.02
C PHE A 202 -7.30 -5.86 -12.06
N SER A 203 -6.96 -5.27 -10.90
CA SER A 203 -6.73 -3.82 -10.80
C SER A 203 -5.27 -3.39 -11.02
N GLY A 204 -4.30 -4.30 -10.84
CA GLY A 204 -2.88 -3.97 -10.77
C GLY A 204 -2.49 -3.10 -9.57
N SER A 205 -3.36 -3.00 -8.56
CA SER A 205 -3.16 -2.11 -7.42
C SER A 205 -3.58 -2.76 -6.11
N ALA A 206 -2.61 -2.88 -5.20
CA ALA A 206 -2.87 -3.34 -3.84
C ALA A 206 -3.81 -2.38 -3.09
N THR A 207 -3.72 -1.08 -3.36
CA THR A 207 -4.60 -0.07 -2.76
C THR A 207 -6.05 -0.27 -3.20
N VAL A 208 -6.28 -0.48 -4.50
CA VAL A 208 -7.63 -0.71 -5.02
C VAL A 208 -8.17 -2.03 -4.50
N SER A 209 -7.37 -3.10 -4.51
CA SER A 209 -7.76 -4.40 -3.93
C SER A 209 -8.19 -4.29 -2.46
N ASN A 210 -7.38 -3.63 -1.64
CA ASN A 210 -7.67 -3.42 -0.22
C ASN A 210 -8.94 -2.61 -0.01
N LEU A 211 -9.17 -1.61 -0.85
CA LEU A 211 -10.36 -0.79 -0.76
C LEU A 211 -11.61 -1.59 -1.14
N THR A 212 -11.54 -2.38 -2.22
CA THR A 212 -12.66 -3.18 -2.72
C THR A 212 -13.04 -4.32 -1.77
N PHE A 213 -12.07 -5.07 -1.27
CA PHE A 213 -12.33 -6.30 -0.51
C PHE A 213 -12.13 -6.17 1.00
N GLY A 214 -11.55 -5.07 1.49
CA GLY A 214 -11.28 -4.88 2.93
C GLY A 214 -12.55 -4.93 3.80
N GLY A 215 -13.66 -4.37 3.33
CA GLY A 215 -14.95 -4.46 4.05
C GLY A 215 -15.51 -5.88 4.10
N ILE A 216 -15.35 -6.66 3.03
CA ILE A 216 -15.77 -8.07 2.97
C ILE A 216 -14.94 -8.88 3.97
N GLN A 217 -13.62 -8.71 3.94
CA GLN A 217 -12.67 -9.34 4.86
C GLN A 217 -12.98 -9.02 6.33
N GLN A 218 -13.29 -7.75 6.62
CA GLN A 218 -13.70 -7.31 7.95
C GLN A 218 -14.99 -7.99 8.40
N THR A 219 -15.98 -8.08 7.49
CA THR A 219 -17.26 -8.75 7.78
C THR A 219 -17.04 -10.22 8.07
N ILE A 220 -16.21 -10.90 7.29
CA ILE A 220 -15.90 -12.32 7.50
C ILE A 220 -15.24 -12.52 8.85
N ALA A 221 -14.19 -11.75 9.14
CA ALA A 221 -13.46 -11.84 10.40
C ALA A 221 -14.40 -11.68 11.61
N HIS A 222 -15.30 -10.70 11.57
CA HIS A 222 -16.29 -10.50 12.63
C HIS A 222 -17.29 -11.67 12.73
N THR A 223 -17.78 -12.17 11.60
CA THR A 223 -18.80 -13.24 11.55
C THR A 223 -18.28 -14.57 12.10
N VAL A 224 -17.03 -14.93 11.77
CA VAL A 224 -16.45 -16.23 12.19
C VAL A 224 -15.56 -16.13 13.43
N GLY A 225 -15.42 -14.93 14.01
CA GLY A 225 -14.61 -14.67 15.20
C GLY A 225 -13.10 -14.79 14.98
N LEU A 226 -12.59 -14.39 13.81
CA LEU A 226 -11.16 -14.31 13.52
C LEU A 226 -10.60 -12.92 13.86
N PRO A 227 -9.32 -12.79 14.22
CA PRO A 227 -8.70 -11.49 14.47
C PRO A 227 -8.76 -10.60 13.22
N GLN A 228 -9.43 -9.45 13.33
CA GLN A 228 -9.63 -8.53 12.20
C GLN A 228 -8.30 -8.04 11.62
N ASP A 229 -7.35 -7.68 12.48
CA ASP A 229 -6.05 -7.17 12.06
C ASP A 229 -5.26 -8.20 11.25
N MET A 230 -5.33 -9.48 11.64
CA MET A 230 -4.72 -10.58 10.92
C MET A 230 -5.33 -10.72 9.52
N ILE A 231 -6.65 -10.75 9.41
CA ILE A 231 -7.34 -10.94 8.13
C ILE A 231 -7.12 -9.74 7.19
N LEU A 232 -7.11 -8.50 7.70
CA LEU A 232 -6.79 -7.32 6.92
C LEU A 232 -5.30 -7.25 6.52
N ALA A 233 -4.40 -7.78 7.35
CA ALA A 233 -3.00 -7.96 6.97
C ALA A 233 -2.87 -8.98 5.82
N MET A 234 -3.57 -10.11 5.90
CA MET A 234 -3.61 -11.13 4.85
C MET A 234 -4.14 -10.56 3.53
N GLN A 235 -5.19 -9.74 3.57
CA GLN A 235 -5.71 -9.01 2.41
C GLN A 235 -4.62 -8.15 1.74
N SER A 236 -3.81 -7.43 2.54
CA SER A 236 -2.72 -6.59 2.04
C SER A 236 -1.56 -7.41 1.46
N VAL A 237 -1.21 -8.54 2.09
CA VAL A 237 -0.23 -9.50 1.55
C VAL A 237 -0.71 -10.05 0.20
N GLY A 238 -1.98 -10.42 0.14
CA GLY A 238 -2.68 -10.81 -1.07
C GLY A 238 -2.58 -9.78 -2.18
N GLY A 239 -2.90 -8.52 -1.86
CA GLY A 239 -2.79 -7.42 -2.81
C GLY A 239 -1.37 -7.23 -3.37
N ALA A 240 -0.33 -7.48 -2.57
CA ALA A 240 1.04 -7.43 -3.04
C ALA A 240 1.39 -8.61 -3.97
N MET A 241 1.04 -9.85 -3.59
CA MET A 241 1.37 -11.04 -4.38
C MET A 241 0.56 -11.12 -5.69
N GLY A 242 -0.69 -10.64 -5.71
CA GLY A 242 -1.52 -10.62 -6.92
C GLY A 242 -0.97 -9.74 -8.05
N ASN A 243 -0.17 -8.73 -7.74
CA ASN A 243 0.47 -7.88 -8.77
C ASN A 243 1.43 -8.66 -9.67
N MET A 244 1.97 -9.81 -9.22
CA MET A 244 2.87 -10.66 -10.01
C MET A 244 2.19 -11.29 -11.23
N VAL A 245 0.88 -11.49 -11.16
CA VAL A 245 0.07 -12.11 -12.23
C VAL A 245 -0.86 -11.11 -12.92
N CYS A 246 -0.85 -9.84 -12.51
CA CYS A 246 -1.72 -8.82 -13.09
C CYS A 246 -1.43 -8.62 -14.58
N ILE A 247 -2.46 -8.75 -15.40
CA ILE A 247 -2.37 -8.63 -16.86
C ILE A 247 -1.86 -7.25 -17.26
N ASN A 248 -2.36 -6.18 -16.65
CA ASN A 248 -1.97 -4.81 -16.98
C ASN A 248 -0.47 -4.56 -16.70
N ASN A 249 0.04 -5.10 -15.59
CA ASN A 249 1.46 -4.99 -15.26
C ASN A 249 2.33 -5.76 -16.27
N ILE A 250 1.90 -6.97 -16.64
CA ILE A 250 2.62 -7.81 -17.59
C ILE A 250 2.64 -7.18 -18.98
N ILE A 251 1.51 -6.67 -19.47
CA ILE A 251 1.42 -5.98 -20.77
C ILE A 251 2.33 -4.75 -20.80
N ALA A 252 2.36 -3.95 -19.72
CA ALA A 252 3.23 -2.79 -19.65
C ALA A 252 4.71 -3.16 -19.78
N VAL A 253 5.16 -4.20 -19.05
CA VAL A 253 6.55 -4.67 -19.12
C VAL A 253 6.87 -5.28 -20.50
N SER A 254 5.98 -6.12 -21.03
CA SER A 254 6.12 -6.72 -22.37
C SER A 254 6.26 -5.65 -23.45
N THR A 255 5.49 -4.56 -23.36
CA THR A 255 5.55 -3.44 -24.32
C THR A 255 6.90 -2.73 -24.27
N ILE A 256 7.42 -2.46 -23.07
CA ILE A 256 8.73 -1.81 -22.87
C ILE A 256 9.88 -2.68 -23.39
N LEU A 257 9.79 -4.00 -23.19
CA LEU A 257 10.82 -4.95 -23.61
C LEU A 257 10.66 -5.44 -25.07
N GLY A 258 9.62 -5.01 -25.77
CA GLY A 258 9.34 -5.48 -27.14
C GLY A 258 8.98 -6.96 -27.23
N ILE A 259 8.47 -7.56 -26.15
CA ILE A 259 8.10 -8.97 -26.08
C ILE A 259 6.61 -9.09 -26.46
N ALA A 260 6.30 -9.72 -27.59
CA ALA A 260 4.93 -9.92 -28.04
C ALA A 260 4.44 -11.36 -27.80
N ASN A 261 3.13 -11.53 -27.48
CA ASN A 261 2.46 -12.83 -27.37
C ASN A 261 3.08 -13.79 -26.33
N LYS A 262 3.60 -13.25 -25.23
CA LYS A 262 4.22 -14.04 -24.13
C LYS A 262 3.56 -13.79 -22.76
N GLU A 263 2.45 -13.07 -22.71
CA GLU A 263 1.73 -12.74 -21.48
C GLU A 263 1.33 -14.01 -20.73
N GLY A 264 0.73 -14.97 -21.44
CA GLY A 264 0.35 -16.27 -20.86
C GLY A 264 1.54 -17.08 -20.36
N PHE A 265 2.69 -17.00 -21.04
CA PHE A 265 3.93 -17.63 -20.59
C PHE A 265 4.43 -17.01 -19.27
N ILE A 266 4.39 -15.67 -19.17
CA ILE A 266 4.78 -14.95 -17.96
C ILE A 266 3.83 -15.32 -16.81
N ILE A 267 2.51 -15.23 -17.02
CA ILE A 267 1.50 -15.58 -16.00
C ILE A 267 1.67 -17.01 -15.51
N LYS A 268 1.86 -17.98 -16.41
CA LYS A 268 2.05 -19.40 -16.05
C LYS A 268 3.29 -19.59 -15.15
N ARG A 269 4.30 -18.74 -15.28
CA ARG A 269 5.51 -18.79 -14.48
C ARG A 269 5.41 -17.99 -13.19
N THR A 270 4.67 -16.88 -13.18
CA THR A 270 4.48 -16.02 -12.00
C THR A 270 3.36 -16.47 -11.08
N VAL A 271 2.42 -17.30 -11.55
CA VAL A 271 1.37 -17.89 -10.69
C VAL A 271 1.96 -18.86 -9.66
N ILE A 272 3.03 -19.58 -10.01
CA ILE A 272 3.71 -20.52 -9.10
C ILE A 272 4.24 -19.81 -7.84
N PRO A 273 5.10 -18.77 -7.95
CA PRO A 273 5.55 -18.04 -6.77
C PRO A 273 4.41 -17.33 -6.04
N MET A 274 3.35 -16.89 -6.74
CA MET A 274 2.16 -16.30 -6.11
C MET A 274 1.43 -17.31 -5.22
N VAL A 275 1.23 -18.55 -5.68
CA VAL A 275 0.62 -19.63 -4.88
C VAL A 275 1.51 -20.02 -3.70
N ILE A 276 2.82 -20.17 -3.92
CA ILE A 276 3.77 -20.47 -2.83
C ILE A 276 3.72 -19.37 -1.77
N TYR A 277 3.69 -18.10 -2.19
CA TYR A 277 3.57 -16.97 -1.26
C TYR A 277 2.23 -17.02 -0.50
N GLY A 278 1.12 -17.34 -1.17
CA GLY A 278 -0.17 -17.56 -0.52
C GLY A 278 -0.13 -18.65 0.56
N ILE A 279 0.53 -19.78 0.27
CA ILE A 279 0.73 -20.87 1.24
C ILE A 279 1.56 -20.40 2.43
N ILE A 280 2.66 -19.69 2.20
CA ILE A 280 3.50 -19.16 3.29
C ILE A 280 2.68 -18.21 4.18
N ALA A 281 1.90 -17.32 3.57
CA ALA A 281 1.03 -16.41 4.31
C ALA A 281 -0.01 -17.17 5.15
N ALA A 282 -0.60 -18.23 4.59
CA ALA A 282 -1.56 -19.11 5.26
C ALA A 282 -0.95 -19.92 6.41
N VAL A 283 0.32 -20.31 6.31
CA VAL A 283 1.05 -20.96 7.40
C VAL A 283 1.38 -19.95 8.50
N VAL A 284 1.79 -18.74 8.12
CA VAL A 284 2.11 -17.67 9.08
C VAL A 284 0.88 -17.24 9.88
N SER A 285 -0.32 -17.22 9.27
CA SER A 285 -1.57 -16.89 9.98
C SER A 285 -1.95 -17.89 11.06
N LEU A 286 -1.32 -19.07 11.14
CA LEU A 286 -1.53 -20.00 12.26
C LEU A 286 -0.80 -19.58 13.54
N PHE A 287 0.20 -18.72 13.43
CA PHE A 287 1.09 -18.33 14.53
C PHE A 287 0.81 -16.94 15.10
N ILE A 288 -0.20 -16.24 14.57
CA ILE A 288 -0.53 -14.84 14.89
C ILE A 288 -2.03 -14.75 15.23
#